data_AF-A0A9P7J9D5-F1
#
_entry.id   AF-A0A9P7J9D5-F1
#
_cell.length_a   1.000
_cell.length_b   1.000
_cell.length_c   1.000
_cell.angle_alpha   90.00
_cell.angle_beta   90.00
_cell.angle_gamma   90.00
#
_symmetry.space_group_name_H-M   'P 1'
#
loop_
_entity.id
_entity.type
_entity.pdbx_description
1 polymer ?
#
loop_
_entity_poly.entity_id
_entity_poly.type
_entity_poly.pdbx_seq_one_letter_code
_entity_poly.pdbx_strand_id
1 'polypeptide(L)'
;MTDTNNPSAIPNAMIHVIDPERDNTFRALAATSGYLKAQSRNKILVKCTQCETEMEKPRKCSKCRSVLYCSQRKNWPTHKRICHEVEHSSGVLKLVRMFSVNPLLMMYLKVAIVLDCNLLNNPRIGFELPFVAHVDIALEPSDIFDFVGLYFDDKVVREKLQGMVQVNAMTPWYTGMQGARPLTPQRLNQWREVRARHNADGYTKDPNNNLHGKCGVSYIPCHP
;
A
#
# COMPACT_ATOMS: atom_id res chain seq x y z
N MET A 1 3.59 -12.22 60.40
CA MET A 1 2.25 -11.86 59.89
C MET A 1 2.40 -10.64 59.02
N THR A 2 2.26 -10.82 57.69
CA THR A 2 1.58 -9.92 56.73
C THR A 2 1.84 -10.50 55.34
N ASP A 3 0.97 -11.43 54.94
CA ASP A 3 0.85 -11.89 53.55
C ASP A 3 0.16 -10.80 52.73
N THR A 4 0.92 -10.08 51.91
CA THR A 4 0.37 -9.18 50.90
C THR A 4 -0.02 -9.98 49.67
N ASN A 5 -1.29 -10.42 49.66
CA ASN A 5 -1.98 -10.94 48.49
C ASN A 5 -2.07 -9.86 47.41
N ASN A 6 -1.24 -9.99 46.38
CA ASN A 6 -1.31 -9.16 45.18
C ASN A 6 -2.41 -9.77 44.28
N PRO A 7 -3.54 -9.08 44.04
CA PRO A 7 -4.60 -9.60 43.19
C PRO A 7 -4.06 -9.75 41.76
N SER A 8 -3.93 -11.01 41.34
CA SER A 8 -3.60 -11.45 39.99
C SER A 8 -4.37 -10.62 38.95
N ALA A 9 -3.62 -9.87 38.14
CA ALA A 9 -4.14 -9.18 36.98
C ALA A 9 -4.67 -10.22 35.99
N ILE A 10 -5.99 -10.39 35.95
CA ILE A 10 -6.64 -11.23 34.94
C ILE A 10 -6.28 -10.64 33.57
N PRO A 11 -5.64 -11.41 32.67
CA PRO A 11 -5.32 -10.92 31.34
C PRO A 11 -6.62 -10.56 30.64
N ASN A 12 -6.76 -9.31 30.17
CA ASN A 12 -7.88 -8.92 29.33
C ASN A 12 -7.85 -9.77 28.06
N ALA A 13 -8.71 -10.78 28.00
CA ALA A 13 -8.88 -11.58 26.80
C ALA A 13 -9.51 -10.70 25.72
N MET A 14 -8.73 -10.31 24.72
CA MET A 14 -9.23 -9.61 23.55
C MET A 14 -10.01 -10.62 22.69
N ILE A 15 -11.33 -10.65 22.86
CA ILE A 15 -12.21 -11.49 22.05
C ILE A 15 -12.42 -10.77 20.71
N HIS A 16 -11.70 -11.21 19.68
CA HIS A 16 -12.00 -10.82 18.31
C HIS A 16 -13.28 -11.52 17.85
N VAL A 17 -14.42 -10.84 17.94
CA VAL A 17 -15.67 -11.33 17.34
C VAL A 17 -15.62 -11.02 15.85
N ILE A 18 -15.25 -12.02 15.06
CA ILE A 18 -15.42 -12.00 13.61
C ILE A 18 -16.77 -12.65 13.32
N ASP A 19 -17.68 -11.88 12.72
CA ASP A 19 -18.95 -12.43 12.24
C ASP A 19 -18.67 -13.58 11.24
N PRO A 20 -19.17 -14.81 11.48
CA PRO A 20 -18.95 -15.95 10.61
C PRO A 20 -19.41 -15.71 9.16
N GLU A 21 -20.44 -14.90 8.94
CA GLU A 21 -20.93 -14.57 7.60
C GLU A 21 -19.99 -13.63 6.86
N ARG A 22 -19.25 -12.77 7.58
CA ARG A 22 -18.29 -11.84 6.98
C ARG A 22 -17.24 -12.57 6.15
N ASP A 23 -16.78 -13.72 6.63
CA ASP A 23 -15.83 -14.57 5.91
C ASP A 23 -16.44 -15.15 4.63
N ASN A 24 -17.71 -15.56 4.67
CA ASN A 24 -18.42 -16.06 3.50
C ASN A 24 -18.65 -14.97 2.45
N THR A 25 -19.09 -13.78 2.88
CA THR A 25 -19.27 -12.63 1.98
C THR A 25 -17.94 -12.19 1.38
N PHE A 26 -16.87 -12.11 2.18
CA PHE A 26 -15.56 -11.78 1.66
C PHE A 26 -15.09 -12.81 0.63
N ARG A 27 -15.20 -14.11 0.93
CA ARG A 27 -14.83 -15.18 -0.01
C ARG A 27 -15.63 -15.12 -1.30
N ALA A 28 -16.93 -14.77 -1.24
CA ALA A 28 -17.78 -14.63 -2.42
C ALA A 28 -17.39 -13.42 -3.29
N LEU A 29 -16.94 -12.32 -2.67
CA LEU A 29 -16.51 -11.11 -3.37
C LEU A 29 -15.01 -11.12 -3.75
N ALA A 30 -14.22 -11.99 -3.12
CA ALA A 30 -12.78 -12.05 -3.31
C ALA A 30 -12.45 -12.47 -4.75
N ALA A 31 -11.56 -11.69 -5.37
CA ALA A 31 -11.06 -12.02 -6.69
C ALA A 31 -10.36 -13.39 -6.69
N THR A 32 -10.74 -14.25 -7.63
CA THR A 32 -10.16 -15.59 -7.75
C THR A 32 -8.69 -15.52 -8.13
N SER A 33 -7.90 -16.52 -7.72
CA SER A 33 -6.47 -16.56 -8.06
C SER A 33 -6.21 -16.59 -9.57
N GLY A 34 -7.10 -17.20 -10.35
CA GLY A 34 -7.05 -17.20 -11.82
C GLY A 34 -7.23 -15.80 -12.40
N TYR A 35 -8.24 -15.06 -11.93
CA TYR A 35 -8.47 -13.67 -12.31
C TYR A 35 -7.26 -12.79 -11.99
N LEU A 36 -6.74 -12.87 -10.76
CA LEU A 36 -5.61 -12.07 -10.32
C LEU A 36 -4.36 -12.35 -11.15
N LYS A 37 -4.07 -13.63 -11.45
CA LYS A 37 -2.96 -14.01 -12.33
C LYS A 37 -3.13 -13.42 -13.74
N ALA A 38 -4.32 -13.47 -14.31
CA ALA A 38 -4.59 -12.89 -15.63
C ALA A 38 -4.39 -11.37 -15.63
N GLN A 39 -4.92 -10.66 -14.63
CA GLN A 39 -4.77 -9.20 -14.53
C GLN A 39 -3.32 -8.77 -14.24
N SER A 40 -2.59 -9.52 -13.40
CA SER A 40 -1.19 -9.23 -13.04
C SER A 40 -0.23 -9.22 -14.22
N ARG A 41 -0.57 -9.93 -15.31
CA ARG A 41 0.23 -9.96 -16.54
C ARG A 41 0.02 -8.74 -17.42
N ASN A 42 -1.16 -8.11 -17.33
CA ASN A 42 -1.62 -7.12 -18.32
C ASN A 42 -1.77 -5.69 -17.76
N LYS A 43 -1.81 -5.50 -16.43
CA LYS A 43 -2.16 -4.19 -15.83
C LYS A 43 -1.09 -3.49 -15.01
N ILE A 44 0.02 -4.15 -14.67
CA ILE A 44 1.03 -3.50 -13.83
C ILE A 44 2.01 -2.79 -14.74
N LEU A 45 1.77 -1.49 -14.93
CA LEU A 45 2.74 -0.59 -15.56
C LEU A 45 4.02 -0.60 -14.72
N VAL A 46 5.07 -1.21 -15.26
CA VAL A 46 6.34 -1.24 -14.56
C VAL A 46 7.16 -0.02 -14.95
N LYS A 47 7.44 0.84 -13.97
CA LYS A 47 8.20 2.07 -14.19
C LYS A 47 9.67 1.89 -13.85
N CYS A 48 10.53 2.65 -14.53
CA CYS A 48 11.94 2.71 -14.20
C CYS A 48 12.09 3.34 -12.82
N THR A 49 12.84 2.71 -11.91
CA THR A 49 13.05 3.24 -10.56
C THR A 49 13.72 4.62 -10.57
N GLN A 50 14.47 4.96 -11.62
CA GLN A 50 15.19 6.23 -11.72
C GLN A 50 14.43 7.33 -12.45
N CYS A 51 13.85 7.01 -13.61
CA CYS A 51 13.25 8.02 -14.49
C CYS A 51 11.75 7.85 -14.67
N GLU A 52 11.15 6.89 -13.95
CA GLU A 52 9.70 6.63 -13.91
C GLU A 52 9.04 6.33 -15.26
N THR A 53 9.84 6.18 -16.33
CA THR A 53 9.37 5.77 -17.66
C THR A 53 8.73 4.40 -17.58
N GLU A 54 7.53 4.28 -18.12
CA GLU A 54 6.78 3.04 -18.23
C GLU A 54 7.47 2.08 -19.20
N MET A 55 7.51 0.81 -18.84
CA MET A 55 8.16 -0.23 -19.61
C MET A 55 7.32 -1.48 -19.60
N GLU A 56 7.17 -2.09 -20.77
CA GLU A 56 6.59 -3.42 -20.91
C GLU A 56 7.55 -4.49 -20.34
N LYS A 57 8.86 -4.35 -20.61
CA LYS A 57 9.89 -5.33 -20.27
C LYS A 57 11.08 -4.66 -19.55
N PRO A 58 10.94 -4.30 -18.27
CA PRO A 58 12.00 -3.69 -17.48
C PRO A 58 13.17 -4.65 -17.28
N ARG A 59 14.41 -4.13 -17.32
CA ARG A 59 15.58 -4.89 -16.86
C ARG A 59 15.60 -4.86 -15.34
N LYS A 60 15.75 -6.02 -14.70
CA LYS A 60 15.88 -6.10 -13.24
C LYS A 60 17.35 -6.12 -12.85
N CYS A 61 17.69 -5.57 -11.69
CA CYS A 61 19.00 -5.80 -11.11
C CYS A 61 19.21 -7.30 -10.89
N SER A 62 20.32 -7.87 -11.37
CA SER A 62 20.63 -9.29 -11.16
C SER A 62 20.86 -9.63 -9.69
N LYS A 63 21.47 -8.70 -8.93
CA LYS A 63 21.83 -8.87 -7.52
C LYS A 63 20.64 -8.71 -6.57
N CYS A 64 20.00 -7.55 -6.54
CA CYS A 64 18.91 -7.30 -5.58
C CYS A 64 17.51 -7.65 -6.10
N ARG A 65 17.33 -7.72 -7.42
CA ARG A 65 16.06 -7.94 -8.16
C ARG A 65 14.91 -6.97 -7.85
N SER A 66 15.09 -6.01 -6.95
CA SER A 66 14.11 -5.01 -6.53
C SER A 66 14.08 -3.78 -7.45
N VAL A 67 15.23 -3.39 -8.01
CA VAL A 67 15.34 -2.20 -8.87
C VAL A 67 15.11 -2.57 -10.34
N LEU A 68 14.32 -1.72 -11.01
CA LEU A 68 13.85 -1.88 -12.39
C LEU A 68 14.41 -0.75 -13.24
N TYR A 69 15.03 -1.08 -14.37
CA TYR A 69 15.75 -0.14 -15.22
C TYR A 69 15.21 -0.14 -16.65
N CYS A 70 15.14 1.05 -17.24
CA CYS A 70 15.19 1.19 -18.69
C CYS A 70 16.63 0.97 -19.21
N SER A 71 17.63 1.48 -18.48
CA SER A 71 19.05 1.26 -18.74
C SER A 71 19.84 1.16 -17.44
N GLN A 72 20.40 -0.02 -17.16
CA GLN A 72 21.16 -0.27 -15.93
C GLN A 72 22.40 0.63 -15.84
N ARG A 73 23.08 0.91 -16.96
CA ARG A 73 24.32 1.71 -16.99
C ARG A 73 24.14 3.10 -16.39
N LYS A 74 22.98 3.73 -16.60
CA LYS A 74 22.68 5.09 -16.11
C LYS A 74 22.48 5.13 -14.59
N ASN A 75 21.81 4.13 -14.02
CA ASN A 75 21.47 4.11 -12.59
C ASN A 75 22.45 3.28 -11.74
N TRP A 76 23.38 2.54 -12.36
CA TRP A 76 24.33 1.70 -11.64
C TRP A 76 25.25 2.47 -10.67
N PRO A 77 25.82 3.65 -11.02
CA PRO A 77 26.73 4.37 -10.13
C PRO A 77 26.10 4.76 -8.78
N THR A 78 24.82 5.09 -8.77
CA THR A 78 24.02 5.43 -7.58
C THR A 78 23.53 4.18 -6.88
N HIS A 79 22.94 3.23 -7.61
CA HIS A 79 22.36 2.02 -7.03
C HIS A 79 23.39 1.10 -6.38
N LYS A 80 24.60 0.94 -6.96
CA LYS A 80 25.60 -0.04 -6.48
C LYS A 80 25.97 0.15 -5.01
N ARG A 81 25.86 1.38 -4.50
CA ARG A 81 26.18 1.74 -3.11
C ARG A 81 25.19 1.18 -2.10
N ILE A 82 23.95 0.93 -2.53
CA ILE A 82 22.84 0.42 -1.71
C ILE A 82 22.39 -0.97 -2.16
N CYS A 83 23.06 -1.55 -3.17
CA CYS A 83 22.72 -2.83 -3.78
C CYS A 83 23.30 -3.99 -2.95
N HIS A 84 22.46 -4.55 -2.09
CA HIS A 84 22.74 -5.80 -1.39
C HIS A 84 22.09 -6.98 -2.11
N GLU A 85 22.71 -8.15 -1.98
CA GLU A 85 22.10 -9.39 -2.42
C GLU A 85 20.93 -9.68 -1.49
N VAL A 86 19.78 -10.00 -2.05
CA VAL A 86 18.59 -10.33 -1.29
C VAL A 86 18.25 -11.75 -1.67
N GLU A 87 18.30 -12.68 -0.71
CA GLU A 87 18.19 -14.11 -1.02
C GLU A 87 16.88 -14.44 -1.76
N HIS A 88 15.76 -13.74 -1.48
CA HIS A 88 14.46 -14.11 -2.07
C HIS A 88 13.48 -12.95 -2.34
N SER A 89 13.94 -11.81 -2.86
CA SER A 89 13.07 -10.63 -3.10
C SER A 89 11.95 -10.80 -4.15
N SER A 90 11.93 -11.89 -4.91
CA SER A 90 10.86 -12.13 -5.90
C SER A 90 9.50 -12.42 -5.27
N GLY A 91 9.47 -12.96 -4.04
CA GLY A 91 8.25 -13.30 -3.32
C GLY A 91 7.44 -12.06 -2.94
N VAL A 92 8.08 -11.09 -2.29
CA VAL A 92 7.43 -9.83 -1.84
C VAL A 92 6.84 -9.07 -3.02
N LEU A 93 7.61 -8.90 -4.10
CA LEU A 93 7.11 -8.21 -5.29
C LEU A 93 5.90 -8.93 -5.89
N LYS A 94 5.87 -10.26 -5.88
CA LYS A 94 4.71 -11.03 -6.32
C LYS A 94 3.50 -10.76 -5.42
N LEU A 95 3.67 -10.70 -4.10
CA LEU A 95 2.59 -10.39 -3.16
C LEU A 95 2.05 -8.98 -3.36
N VAL A 96 2.92 -7.97 -3.44
CA VAL A 96 2.54 -6.58 -3.73
C VAL A 96 1.77 -6.50 -5.05
N ARG A 97 2.25 -7.17 -6.10
CA ARG A 97 1.55 -7.22 -7.40
C ARG A 97 0.16 -7.84 -7.29
N MET A 98 0.03 -8.96 -6.57
CA MET A 98 -1.26 -9.62 -6.36
C MET A 98 -2.22 -8.75 -5.57
N PHE A 99 -1.71 -8.02 -4.56
CA PHE A 99 -2.46 -7.04 -3.80
C PHE A 99 -2.95 -5.89 -4.70
N SER A 100 -2.06 -5.29 -5.50
CA SER A 100 -2.38 -4.13 -6.34
C SER A 100 -3.37 -4.42 -7.47
N VAL A 101 -3.50 -5.68 -7.91
CA VAL A 101 -4.49 -6.07 -8.93
C VAL A 101 -5.77 -6.65 -8.34
N ASN A 102 -5.86 -6.78 -7.01
CA ASN A 102 -7.07 -7.20 -6.34
C ASN A 102 -8.00 -5.99 -6.14
N PRO A 103 -9.12 -5.90 -6.89
CA PRO A 103 -9.98 -4.71 -6.86
C PRO A 103 -10.60 -4.47 -5.48
N LEU A 104 -10.94 -5.54 -4.76
CA LEU A 104 -11.52 -5.46 -3.42
C LEU A 104 -10.51 -4.92 -2.41
N LEU A 105 -9.28 -5.45 -2.41
CA LEU A 105 -8.21 -4.95 -1.53
C LEU A 105 -7.82 -3.51 -1.88
N MET A 106 -7.74 -3.17 -3.16
CA MET A 106 -7.46 -1.79 -3.59
C MET A 106 -8.58 -0.82 -3.21
N MET A 107 -9.84 -1.26 -3.24
CA MET A 107 -10.96 -0.45 -2.75
C MET A 107 -10.82 -0.18 -1.25
N TYR A 108 -10.57 -1.23 -0.44
CA TYR A 108 -10.34 -1.06 0.99
C TYR A 108 -9.14 -0.15 1.28
N LEU A 109 -8.03 -0.33 0.54
CA LEU A 109 -6.85 0.52 0.70
C LEU A 109 -7.17 1.98 0.39
N LYS A 110 -7.95 2.28 -0.66
CA LYS A 110 -8.37 3.66 -0.97
C LYS A 110 -9.21 4.28 0.14
N VAL A 111 -10.18 3.53 0.67
CA VAL A 111 -10.99 4.01 1.81
C VAL A 111 -10.10 4.26 3.02
N ALA A 112 -9.20 3.33 3.33
CA ALA A 112 -8.28 3.46 4.45
C ALA A 112 -7.34 4.67 4.29
N ILE A 113 -6.82 4.93 3.07
CA ILE A 113 -6.04 6.14 2.77
C ILE A 113 -6.86 7.41 3.04
N VAL A 114 -8.13 7.46 2.63
CA VAL A 114 -8.99 8.64 2.87
C VAL A 114 -9.12 8.92 4.37
N LEU A 115 -9.29 7.87 5.17
CA LEU A 115 -9.45 7.97 6.62
C LEU A 115 -8.12 8.31 7.31
N ASP A 116 -7.07 7.52 7.10
CA ASP A 116 -5.79 7.65 7.81
C ASP A 116 -4.99 8.89 7.38
N CYS A 117 -5.10 9.30 6.11
CA CYS A 117 -4.53 10.56 5.66
C CYS A 117 -5.40 11.77 6.00
N ASN A 118 -6.51 11.55 6.73
CA ASN A 118 -7.43 12.59 7.19
C ASN A 118 -7.94 13.50 6.06
N LEU A 119 -8.18 12.93 4.87
CA LEU A 119 -8.53 13.71 3.68
C LEU A 119 -9.92 14.35 3.79
N LEU A 120 -10.81 13.77 4.59
CA LEU A 120 -12.15 14.31 4.84
C LEU A 120 -12.10 15.62 5.62
N ASN A 121 -11.12 15.79 6.52
CA ASN A 121 -10.98 17.00 7.35
C ASN A 121 -9.92 17.96 6.81
N ASN A 122 -9.22 17.60 5.74
CA ASN A 122 -8.24 18.46 5.07
C ASN A 122 -8.53 18.56 3.57
N PRO A 123 -9.51 19.39 3.17
CA PRO A 123 -9.98 19.47 1.80
C PRO A 123 -8.95 20.03 0.82
N ARG A 124 -7.83 20.59 1.32
CA ARG A 124 -6.75 21.10 0.48
C ARG A 124 -5.90 19.96 -0.08
N ILE A 125 -5.69 18.90 0.71
CA ILE A 125 -4.89 17.74 0.30
C ILE A 125 -5.67 16.96 -0.77
N GLY A 126 -5.03 16.73 -1.91
CA GLY A 126 -5.62 16.04 -3.07
C GLY A 126 -6.34 16.98 -4.06
N PHE A 127 -6.77 18.16 -3.63
CA PHE A 127 -7.44 19.14 -4.49
C PHE A 127 -6.52 20.29 -4.89
N GLU A 128 -6.04 21.05 -3.91
CA GLU A 128 -5.11 22.16 -4.14
C GLU A 128 -3.67 21.69 -4.09
N LEU A 129 -3.39 20.75 -3.19
CA LEU A 129 -2.05 20.26 -2.91
C LEU A 129 -1.95 18.79 -3.35
N PRO A 130 -1.05 18.45 -4.28
CA PRO A 130 -0.78 17.06 -4.58
C PRO A 130 -0.13 16.37 -3.38
N PHE A 131 -0.47 15.11 -3.16
CA PHE A 131 0.13 14.29 -2.12
C PHE A 131 0.39 12.86 -2.62
N VAL A 132 1.22 12.14 -1.88
CA VAL A 132 1.49 10.72 -2.03
C VAL A 132 1.09 10.05 -0.73
N ALA A 133 0.26 9.01 -0.78
CA ALA A 133 0.06 8.13 0.36
C ALA A 133 1.24 7.16 0.45
N HIS A 134 2.03 7.26 1.51
CA HIS A 134 3.01 6.24 1.87
C HIS A 134 2.28 5.12 2.61
N VAL A 135 2.37 3.90 2.09
CA VAL A 135 1.70 2.72 2.66
C VAL A 135 2.77 1.74 3.10
N ASP A 136 2.88 1.55 4.40
CA ASP A 136 3.84 0.63 5.00
C ASP A 136 3.24 -0.77 5.00
N ILE A 137 3.85 -1.67 4.23
CA ILE A 137 3.41 -3.06 4.09
C ILE A 137 4.43 -3.98 4.75
N ALA A 138 3.96 -4.83 5.65
CA ALA A 138 4.75 -5.88 6.27
C ALA A 138 4.30 -7.28 5.81
N LEU A 139 5.22 -8.23 5.91
CA LEU A 139 4.93 -9.66 5.81
C LEU A 139 5.22 -10.28 7.16
N GLU A 140 4.17 -10.72 7.84
CA GLU A 140 4.26 -11.27 9.18
C GLU A 140 3.77 -12.73 9.19
N PRO A 141 4.25 -13.60 10.09
CA PRO A 141 3.65 -14.91 10.29
C PRO A 141 2.15 -14.78 10.59
N SER A 142 1.36 -15.71 10.05
CA SER A 142 -0.08 -15.75 10.33
C SER A 142 -0.40 -16.31 11.72
N ASP A 143 0.53 -17.08 12.31
CA ASP A 143 0.42 -17.64 13.64
C ASP A 143 1.20 -16.77 14.64
N ILE A 144 0.54 -16.40 15.75
CA ILE A 144 1.12 -15.54 16.79
C ILE A 144 2.32 -16.19 17.49
N PHE A 145 2.34 -17.52 17.63
CA PHE A 145 3.47 -18.23 18.24
C PHE A 145 4.67 -18.28 17.30
N ASP A 146 4.44 -18.39 15.99
CA ASP A 146 5.52 -18.25 15.00
C ASP A 146 6.08 -16.82 15.01
N PHE A 147 5.22 -15.80 15.13
CA PHE A 147 5.66 -14.41 15.32
C PHE A 147 6.51 -14.26 16.59
N VAL A 148 6.01 -14.70 17.75
CA VAL A 148 6.74 -14.57 19.02
C VAL A 148 8.06 -15.34 18.96
N GLY A 149 8.05 -16.54 18.39
CA GLY A 149 9.25 -17.36 18.19
C GLY A 149 10.34 -16.67 17.37
N LEU A 150 9.96 -15.96 16.30
CA LEU A 150 10.90 -15.21 15.45
C LEU A 150 11.49 -13.99 16.14
N TYR A 151 10.71 -13.25 16.93
CA TYR A 151 11.11 -11.94 17.43
C TYR A 151 11.67 -11.95 18.86
N PHE A 152 11.32 -12.93 19.69
CA PHE A 152 11.60 -12.88 21.13
C PHE A 152 12.35 -14.09 21.69
N ASP A 153 12.17 -15.29 21.13
CA ASP A 153 12.54 -16.53 21.84
C ASP A 153 13.78 -17.26 21.27
N ASP A 154 14.44 -16.76 20.22
CA ASP A 154 15.52 -17.46 19.48
C ASP A 154 15.19 -18.93 19.13
N LYS A 155 13.91 -19.29 19.11
CA LYS A 155 13.46 -20.64 18.87
C LYS A 155 13.69 -21.00 17.42
N VAL A 156 14.02 -22.27 17.18
CA VAL A 156 14.09 -22.80 15.81
C VAL A 156 12.70 -22.76 15.22
N VAL A 157 12.46 -21.75 14.38
CA VAL A 157 11.22 -21.60 13.64
C VAL A 157 11.22 -22.59 12.47
N ARG A 158 10.02 -23.06 12.09
CA ARG A 158 9.86 -24.00 10.98
C ARG A 158 10.46 -23.42 9.69
N GLU A 159 11.04 -24.29 8.85
CA GLU A 159 11.61 -23.89 7.55
C GLU A 159 10.60 -23.17 6.64
N LYS A 160 9.30 -23.48 6.78
CA LYS A 160 8.21 -22.84 6.04
C LYS A 160 7.16 -22.33 7.00
N LEU A 161 6.90 -21.02 6.90
CA LEU A 161 5.86 -20.33 7.65
C LEU A 161 4.76 -19.87 6.72
N GLN A 162 3.53 -19.91 7.25
CA GLN A 162 2.42 -19.24 6.60
C GLN A 162 2.54 -17.74 6.90
N GLY A 163 2.68 -16.92 5.86
CA GLY A 163 2.79 -15.47 5.97
C GLY A 163 1.47 -14.77 5.63
N MET A 164 1.25 -13.62 6.25
CA MET A 164 0.16 -12.68 6.00
C MET A 164 0.74 -11.33 5.58
N VAL A 165 0.11 -10.72 4.57
CA VAL A 165 0.42 -9.34 4.17
C VAL A 165 -0.39 -8.40 5.08
N GLN A 166 0.27 -7.46 5.74
CA GLN A 166 -0.37 -6.46 6.57
C GLN A 166 -0.03 -5.04 6.10
N VAL A 167 -1.00 -4.14 6.28
CA VAL A 167 -0.81 -2.69 6.11
C VAL A 167 -0.65 -2.13 7.52
N ASN A 168 0.55 -1.66 7.85
CA ASN A 168 0.90 -1.28 9.22
C ASN A 168 0.66 0.22 9.45
N ALA A 169 0.90 1.05 8.45
CA ALA A 169 0.67 2.49 8.54
C ALA A 169 0.38 3.10 7.17
N MET A 170 -0.39 4.19 7.18
CA MET A 170 -0.63 5.05 6.02
C MET A 170 -0.34 6.50 6.39
N THR A 171 0.61 7.12 5.68
CA THR A 171 1.04 8.49 5.97
C THR A 171 0.93 9.37 4.72
N PRO A 172 0.27 10.54 4.77
CA PRO A 172 0.26 11.46 3.65
C PRO A 172 1.60 12.20 3.54
N TRP A 173 2.17 12.27 2.35
CA TRP A 173 3.35 13.08 2.03
C TRP A 173 2.99 14.14 0.99
N TYR A 174 3.15 15.41 1.34
CA TYR A 174 2.92 16.54 0.44
C TYR A 174 3.96 17.63 0.63
N THR A 175 4.10 18.50 -0.38
CA THR A 175 5.06 19.61 -0.37
C THR A 175 4.81 20.52 0.84
N GLY A 176 5.85 20.74 1.64
CA GLY A 176 5.79 21.57 2.86
C GLY A 176 5.72 20.79 4.16
N MET A 177 5.44 19.48 4.11
CA MET A 177 5.57 18.61 5.29
C MET A 177 7.05 18.34 5.57
N GLN A 178 7.45 18.40 6.86
CA GLN A 178 8.83 18.15 7.26
C GLN A 178 9.25 16.72 6.91
N GLY A 179 10.40 16.56 6.25
CA GLY A 179 10.91 15.26 5.81
C GLY A 179 10.29 14.70 4.53
N ALA A 180 9.20 15.30 4.02
CA ALA A 180 8.60 14.87 2.76
C ALA A 180 9.48 15.29 1.57
N ARG A 181 9.80 14.34 0.70
CA ARG A 181 10.46 14.65 -0.57
C ARG A 181 9.46 15.33 -1.50
N PRO A 182 9.85 16.40 -2.21
CA PRO A 182 8.99 16.98 -3.22
C PRO A 182 8.67 15.95 -4.31
N LEU A 183 7.47 16.04 -4.87
CA LEU A 183 7.10 15.25 -6.03
C LEU A 183 8.08 15.49 -7.18
N THR A 184 8.37 14.45 -7.94
CA THR A 184 9.10 14.61 -9.20
C THR A 184 8.30 15.54 -10.13
N PRO A 185 8.96 16.36 -10.96
CA PRO A 185 8.25 17.22 -11.92
C PRO A 185 7.26 16.44 -12.80
N GLN A 186 7.60 15.20 -13.16
CA GLN A 186 6.74 14.31 -13.91
C GLN A 186 5.45 13.97 -13.15
N ARG A 187 5.54 13.52 -11.89
CA ARG A 187 4.35 13.22 -11.08
C ARG A 187 3.51 14.46 -10.83
N LEU A 188 4.14 15.60 -10.63
CA LEU A 188 3.44 16.88 -10.45
C LEU A 188 2.65 17.26 -11.71
N ASN A 189 3.23 17.10 -12.90
CA ASN A 189 2.53 17.35 -14.16
C ASN A 189 1.38 16.35 -14.38
N GLN A 190 1.60 15.06 -14.12
CA GLN A 190 0.53 14.05 -14.18
C GLN A 190 -0.64 14.39 -13.25
N TRP A 191 -0.35 14.81 -12.02
CA TRP A 191 -1.39 15.26 -11.09
C TRP A 191 -2.13 16.48 -11.64
N ARG A 192 -1.42 17.49 -12.18
CA ARG A 192 -2.06 18.68 -12.78
C ARG A 192 -2.99 18.31 -13.94
N GLU A 193 -2.55 17.43 -14.83
CA GLU A 193 -3.35 16.95 -15.98
C GLU A 193 -4.61 16.20 -15.52
N VAL A 194 -4.47 15.29 -14.56
CA VAL A 194 -5.61 14.55 -13.98
C VAL A 194 -6.57 15.50 -13.26
N ARG A 195 -6.04 16.44 -12.47
CA ARG A 195 -6.82 17.44 -11.74
C ARG A 195 -7.56 18.37 -12.70
N ALA A 196 -6.93 18.79 -13.79
CA ALA A 196 -7.54 19.63 -14.82
C ALA A 196 -8.71 18.91 -15.51
N ARG A 197 -8.55 17.62 -15.84
CA ARG A 197 -9.65 16.80 -16.40
C ARG A 197 -10.83 16.70 -15.42
N HIS A 198 -10.57 16.37 -14.17
CA HIS A 198 -11.64 16.32 -13.16
C HIS A 198 -12.31 17.67 -12.92
N ASN A 199 -11.56 18.77 -13.02
CA ASN A 199 -12.15 20.11 -12.97
C ASN A 199 -13.09 20.35 -14.16
N ALA A 200 -12.70 19.93 -15.37
CA ALA A 200 -13.56 20.02 -16.55
C ALA A 200 -14.83 19.16 -16.41
N ASP A 201 -14.75 18.03 -15.70
CA ASP A 201 -15.90 17.15 -15.40
C ASP A 201 -16.81 17.70 -14.27
N GLY A 202 -16.53 18.90 -13.73
CA GLY A 202 -17.36 19.56 -12.72
C GLY A 202 -16.91 19.38 -11.28
N TYR A 203 -15.81 18.66 -11.02
CA TYR A 203 -15.30 18.42 -9.66
C TYR A 203 -14.41 19.57 -9.15
N THR A 204 -14.74 20.82 -9.46
CA THR A 204 -13.83 21.99 -9.31
C THR A 204 -13.59 22.47 -7.88
N LYS A 205 -14.42 22.10 -6.90
CA LYS A 205 -14.35 22.61 -5.52
C LYS A 205 -14.71 21.55 -4.47
N ASP A 206 -14.29 21.83 -3.24
CA ASP A 206 -14.66 21.13 -2.01
C ASP A 206 -16.19 20.86 -1.98
N PRO A 207 -16.63 19.60 -1.81
CA PRO A 207 -18.05 19.24 -1.76
C PRO A 207 -18.85 20.05 -0.72
N ASN A 208 -18.20 20.62 0.29
CA ASN A 208 -18.85 21.38 1.35
C ASN A 208 -19.42 22.74 0.92
N ASN A 209 -19.07 23.27 -0.25
CA ASN A 209 -19.53 24.59 -0.71
C ASN A 209 -20.68 24.55 -1.74
N ASN A 210 -21.23 23.38 -2.06
CA ASN A 210 -22.30 23.21 -3.04
C ASN A 210 -23.48 22.41 -2.48
N LEU A 211 -24.17 22.95 -1.47
CA LEU A 211 -25.46 22.42 -1.02
C LEU A 211 -26.64 22.69 -1.99
N HIS A 212 -26.39 23.29 -3.16
CA HIS A 212 -27.43 23.55 -4.17
C HIS A 212 -27.18 22.96 -5.56
N GLY A 213 -26.09 22.20 -5.76
CA GLY A 213 -25.78 21.57 -7.04
C GLY A 213 -25.65 20.06 -6.90
N LYS A 214 -26.54 19.32 -7.60
CA LYS A 214 -26.61 17.84 -7.70
C LYS A 214 -25.27 17.13 -7.40
N CYS A 215 -25.16 16.53 -6.22
CA CYS A 215 -24.04 15.66 -5.86
C CYS A 215 -24.28 14.27 -6.48
N GLY A 216 -23.84 14.08 -7.73
CA GLY A 216 -23.76 12.76 -8.34
C GLY A 216 -22.52 12.04 -7.80
N VAL A 217 -22.69 11.09 -6.89
CA VAL A 217 -21.61 10.22 -6.41
C VAL A 217 -21.23 9.25 -7.53
N SER A 218 -20.33 9.69 -8.41
CA SER A 218 -19.76 8.85 -9.47
C SER A 218 -18.43 8.30 -8.95
N TYR A 219 -18.36 6.98 -8.76
CA TYR A 219 -17.14 6.30 -8.32
C TYR A 219 -16.01 6.48 -9.34
N ILE A 220 -14.86 6.93 -8.85
CA ILE A 220 -13.65 7.27 -9.60
C ILE A 220 -12.89 5.99 -10.00
N PRO A 221 -12.76 5.65 -11.29
CA PRO A 221 -11.76 4.69 -11.72
C PRO A 221 -10.40 5.39 -11.76
N CYS A 222 -9.57 5.16 -10.74
CA CYS A 222 -8.13 5.36 -10.92
C CYS A 222 -7.69 4.31 -11.94
N HIS A 223 -7.30 4.76 -13.15
CA HIS A 223 -6.64 3.87 -14.10
C HIS A 223 -5.38 3.27 -13.45
N PRO A 224 -5.13 1.95 -13.63
CA PRO A 224 -3.92 1.29 -13.17
C PRO A 224 -2.65 1.83 -13.86
#